data_AF-A0A2W5YY59-F1
#
_entry.id   AF-A0A2W5YY59-F1
#
_cell.length_a   1.000
_cell.length_b   1.000
_cell.length_c   1.000
_cell.angle_alpha   90.00
_cell.angle_beta   90.00
_cell.angle_gamma   90.00
#
_symmetry.space_group_name_H-M   'P 1'
#
loop_
_entity.id
_entity.type
_entity.pdbx_description
1 polymer ?
#
loop_
_entity_poly.entity_id
_entity_poly.type
_entity_poly.pdbx_seq_one_letter_code
_entity_poly.pdbx_strand_id
1 'polypeptide(L)'
;MNYSASITDYFKSPKWVMNTLLAGVCVFIPFVGQIVIKGWLITGFWGREEERSETFPDFDFNNFGKYLERGLWPFLVTLVSSLVLGLVMAVVIVPVMMIFSLALPGHNSQASGCAAVFMFGFMVVFYLAMIVAIMFLLTPLTLRATITQDFGQSFNFAFIKRFVTLMWKEILLSSLFQLVAGMVLVCIGALALCVGMYFAIVPAYFCWIHLHKQLYRLYLSRGGEPISLSPKLRDYPAPAPAA
;
A
#
# COMPACT_ATOMS: atom_id res chain seq x y z
N MET A 1 9.75 12.22 8.91
CA MET A 1 9.93 11.00 8.09
C MET A 1 11.10 11.22 7.14
N ASN A 2 11.83 10.17 6.77
CA ASN A 2 12.96 10.29 5.87
C ASN A 2 12.57 9.76 4.49
N TYR A 3 12.08 10.66 3.64
CA TYR A 3 11.55 10.35 2.30
C TYR A 3 12.64 10.04 1.28
N SER A 4 13.82 10.67 1.38
CA SER A 4 14.93 10.33 0.48
C SER A 4 15.42 8.91 0.76
N ALA A 5 15.56 8.56 2.04
CA ALA A 5 15.96 7.21 2.47
C ALA A 5 15.03 6.12 1.92
N SER A 6 13.71 6.34 1.83
CA SER A 6 12.80 5.32 1.30
C SER A 6 13.06 4.95 -0.16
N ILE A 7 13.76 5.80 -0.91
CA ILE A 7 14.22 5.49 -2.27
C ILE A 7 15.68 5.06 -2.27
N THR A 8 16.57 5.85 -1.66
CA THR A 8 18.02 5.63 -1.76
C THR A 8 18.48 4.35 -1.06
N ASP A 9 17.81 3.94 0.01
CA ASP A 9 18.21 2.77 0.80
C ASP A 9 18.06 1.46 0.02
N TYR A 10 17.17 1.41 -0.98
CA TYR A 10 17.05 0.27 -1.87
C TYR A 10 18.36 -0.01 -2.61
N PHE A 11 19.03 1.04 -3.09
CA PHE A 11 20.24 0.95 -3.91
C PHE A 11 21.51 0.74 -3.09
N LYS A 12 21.43 0.79 -1.76
CA LYS A 12 22.58 0.51 -0.87
C LYS A 12 22.85 -0.99 -0.70
N SER A 13 21.86 -1.84 -0.99
CA SER A 13 22.07 -3.29 -0.96
C SER A 13 23.04 -3.69 -2.09
N PRO A 14 24.12 -4.45 -1.83
CA PRO A 14 25.08 -4.82 -2.86
C PRO A 14 24.45 -5.67 -3.98
N LYS A 15 23.34 -6.35 -3.69
CA LYS A 15 22.62 -7.22 -4.62
C LYS A 15 21.32 -6.59 -5.13
N TRP A 16 21.15 -5.27 -5.03
CA TRP A 16 19.93 -4.58 -5.47
C TRP A 16 19.56 -4.91 -6.94
N VAL A 17 20.53 -5.04 -7.83
CA VAL A 17 20.28 -5.41 -9.24
C VAL A 17 19.67 -6.81 -9.32
N MET A 18 20.31 -7.79 -8.68
CA MET A 18 19.84 -9.18 -8.68
C MET A 18 18.46 -9.29 -8.04
N ASN A 19 18.24 -8.62 -6.90
CA ASN A 19 16.94 -8.57 -6.23
C ASN A 19 15.87 -7.94 -7.13
N THR A 20 16.20 -6.85 -7.84
CA THR A 20 15.29 -6.21 -8.81
C THR A 20 14.95 -7.18 -9.93
N LEU A 21 15.92 -7.90 -10.48
CA LEU A 21 15.71 -8.84 -11.58
C LEU A 21 14.83 -10.02 -11.13
N LEU A 22 15.18 -10.69 -10.02
CA LEU A 22 14.45 -11.86 -9.55
C LEU A 22 13.04 -11.52 -9.05
N ALA A 23 12.90 -10.46 -8.25
CA ALA A 23 11.59 -9.98 -7.81
C ALA A 23 10.79 -9.39 -8.99
N GLY A 24 11.47 -8.74 -9.94
CA GLY A 24 10.86 -8.19 -11.16
C GLY A 24 10.28 -9.27 -12.08
N VAL A 25 10.92 -10.44 -12.18
CA VAL A 25 10.34 -11.59 -12.90
C VAL A 25 8.99 -12.01 -12.31
N CYS A 26 8.81 -11.88 -10.98
CA CYS A 26 7.54 -12.20 -10.35
C CYS A 26 6.40 -11.26 -10.81
N VAL A 27 6.70 -10.02 -11.25
CA VAL A 27 5.68 -9.07 -11.73
C VAL A 27 4.86 -9.65 -12.90
N PHE A 28 5.46 -10.52 -13.72
CA PHE A 28 4.77 -11.18 -14.83
C PHE A 28 3.77 -12.25 -14.40
N ILE A 29 3.75 -12.64 -13.13
CA ILE A 29 2.75 -13.54 -12.54
C ILE A 29 1.60 -12.68 -11.99
N PRO A 30 0.41 -12.68 -12.61
CA PRO A 30 -0.70 -11.84 -12.18
C PRO A 30 -1.09 -12.15 -10.73
N PHE A 31 -1.31 -11.10 -9.94
CA PHE A 31 -1.66 -11.14 -8.51
C PHE A 31 -0.59 -11.79 -7.60
N VAL A 32 -0.30 -13.08 -7.78
CA VAL A 32 0.65 -13.87 -6.97
C VAL A 32 2.02 -13.21 -6.92
N GLY A 33 2.51 -12.72 -8.05
CA GLY A 33 3.78 -12.03 -8.13
C GLY A 33 3.89 -10.83 -7.20
N GLN A 34 2.87 -9.98 -7.22
CA GLN A 34 2.80 -8.78 -6.38
C GLN A 34 2.73 -9.15 -4.88
N ILE A 35 2.04 -10.24 -4.55
CA ILE A 35 1.94 -10.76 -3.19
C ILE A 35 3.32 -11.21 -2.69
N VAL A 36 4.04 -11.97 -3.51
CA VAL A 36 5.40 -12.47 -3.19
C VAL A 36 6.38 -11.34 -2.99
N ILE A 37 6.40 -10.33 -3.89
CA ILE A 37 7.28 -9.16 -3.75
C ILE A 37 7.00 -8.44 -2.44
N LYS A 38 5.71 -8.21 -2.10
CA LYS A 38 5.33 -7.61 -0.81
C LYS A 38 5.81 -8.45 0.36
N GLY A 39 5.66 -9.77 0.34
CA GLY A 39 6.10 -10.64 1.42
C GLY A 39 7.62 -10.70 1.62
N TRP A 40 8.40 -10.65 0.54
CA TRP A 40 9.85 -10.48 0.61
C TRP A 40 10.22 -9.15 1.27
N LEU A 41 9.59 -8.05 0.86
CA LEU A 41 9.82 -6.74 1.48
C LEU A 41 9.42 -6.72 2.96
N ILE A 42 8.29 -7.36 3.31
CA ILE A 42 7.86 -7.50 4.71
C ILE A 42 8.89 -8.28 5.52
N THR A 43 9.49 -9.32 4.95
CA THR A 43 10.60 -10.06 5.59
C THR A 43 11.79 -9.13 5.87
N GLY A 44 12.20 -8.33 4.89
CA GLY A 44 13.29 -7.38 5.05
C GLY A 44 12.99 -6.22 6.01
N PHE A 45 11.74 -5.81 6.15
CA PHE A 45 11.38 -4.69 7.02
C PHE A 45 10.97 -5.12 8.43
N TRP A 46 10.34 -6.28 8.61
CA TRP A 46 9.73 -6.68 9.88
C TRP A 46 10.25 -8.02 10.41
N GLY A 47 10.90 -8.82 9.57
CA GLY A 47 11.39 -10.14 9.91
C GLY A 47 12.84 -10.21 10.40
N ARG A 48 13.56 -9.08 10.43
CA ARG A 48 14.97 -9.01 10.85
C ARG A 48 15.18 -8.07 12.03
N GLU A 49 16.17 -8.40 12.86
CA GLU A 49 16.54 -7.61 14.04
C GLU A 49 17.43 -6.42 13.69
N GLU A 50 18.40 -6.65 12.80
CA GLU A 50 19.21 -5.58 12.25
C GLU A 50 18.41 -4.78 11.23
N GLU A 51 18.54 -3.46 11.18
CA GLU A 51 17.75 -2.60 10.28
C GLU A 51 18.59 -1.84 9.24
N ARG A 52 19.84 -2.26 9.04
CA ARG A 52 20.76 -1.67 8.06
C ARG A 52 20.34 -1.97 6.61
N SER A 53 20.32 -0.95 5.76
CA SER A 53 19.95 -1.07 4.34
C SER A 53 20.89 -1.96 3.54
N GLU A 54 22.17 -2.00 3.91
CA GLU A 54 23.22 -2.75 3.23
C GLU A 54 23.03 -4.27 3.39
N THR A 55 22.42 -4.68 4.50
CA THR A 55 22.14 -6.08 4.83
C THR A 55 20.70 -6.50 4.52
N PHE A 56 20.04 -5.80 3.58
CA PHE A 56 18.69 -6.19 3.13
C PHE A 56 18.70 -7.61 2.54
N PRO A 57 17.74 -8.48 2.91
CA PRO A 57 17.75 -9.87 2.50
C PRO A 57 17.63 -10.02 0.98
N ASP A 58 18.36 -10.99 0.46
CA ASP A 58 18.31 -11.34 -0.95
C ASP A 58 16.97 -11.96 -1.32
N PHE A 59 16.51 -11.71 -2.53
CA PHE A 59 15.37 -12.42 -3.08
C PHE A 59 15.81 -13.83 -3.49
N ASP A 60 15.11 -14.84 -2.98
CA ASP A 60 15.40 -16.26 -3.24
C ASP A 60 14.10 -17.02 -3.50
N PHE A 61 14.01 -17.69 -4.65
CA PHE A 61 12.86 -18.51 -5.03
C PHE A 61 12.66 -19.72 -4.13
N ASN A 62 13.69 -20.20 -3.42
CA ASN A 62 13.52 -21.26 -2.41
C ASN A 62 12.59 -20.82 -1.26
N ASN A 63 12.51 -19.52 -1.00
CA ASN A 63 11.65 -18.93 0.03
C ASN A 63 10.31 -18.41 -0.53
N PHE A 64 9.97 -18.74 -1.79
CA PHE A 64 8.76 -18.24 -2.46
C PHE A 64 7.48 -18.49 -1.66
N GLY A 65 7.32 -19.69 -1.10
CA GLY A 65 6.16 -20.02 -0.27
C GLY A 65 6.05 -19.15 0.98
N LYS A 66 7.18 -18.86 1.65
CA LYS A 66 7.22 -17.96 2.81
C LYS A 66 6.90 -16.52 2.44
N TYR A 67 7.42 -16.04 1.31
CA TYR A 67 7.08 -14.72 0.79
C TYR A 67 5.59 -14.63 0.44
N LEU A 68 5.04 -15.65 -0.20
CA LEU A 68 3.62 -15.71 -0.50
C LEU A 68 2.77 -15.63 0.78
N GLU A 69 3.07 -16.43 1.81
CA GLU A 69 2.34 -16.39 3.08
C GLU A 69 2.38 -15.00 3.72
N ARG A 70 3.57 -14.38 3.78
CA ARG A 70 3.74 -13.07 4.42
C ARG A 70 3.05 -11.93 3.70
N GLY A 71 3.02 -11.99 2.37
CA GLY A 71 2.33 -11.02 1.53
C GLY A 71 0.82 -11.24 1.48
N LEU A 72 0.35 -12.47 1.73
CA LEU A 72 -1.06 -12.85 1.57
C LEU A 72 -1.96 -12.08 2.52
N TRP A 73 -1.58 -11.93 3.79
CA TRP A 73 -2.40 -11.24 4.80
C TRP A 73 -2.70 -9.78 4.45
N PRO A 74 -1.71 -8.91 4.21
CA PRO A 74 -1.99 -7.54 3.80
C PRO A 74 -2.69 -7.47 2.44
N PHE A 75 -2.46 -8.42 1.52
CA PHE A 75 -3.20 -8.50 0.27
C PHE A 75 -4.70 -8.76 0.51
N LEU A 76 -5.05 -9.79 1.29
CA LEU A 76 -6.45 -10.14 1.58
C LEU A 76 -7.18 -9.01 2.30
N VAL A 77 -6.55 -8.39 3.29
CA VAL A 77 -7.13 -7.24 4.01
C VAL A 77 -7.37 -6.07 3.07
N THR A 78 -6.40 -5.75 2.20
CA THR A 78 -6.56 -4.70 1.19
C THR A 78 -7.66 -5.05 0.20
N LEU A 79 -7.69 -6.28 -0.31
CA LEU A 79 -8.68 -6.77 -1.27
C LEU A 79 -10.09 -6.64 -0.71
N VAL A 80 -10.38 -7.26 0.44
CA VAL A 80 -11.72 -7.24 1.05
C VAL A 80 -12.14 -5.82 1.39
N SER A 81 -11.25 -5.03 1.98
CA SER A 81 -11.55 -3.62 2.30
C SER A 81 -11.84 -2.80 1.04
N SER A 82 -11.04 -2.97 -0.02
CA SER A 82 -11.24 -2.26 -1.29
C SER A 82 -12.53 -2.64 -1.99
N LEU A 83 -12.96 -3.90 -1.91
CA LEU A 83 -14.24 -4.36 -2.45
C LEU A 83 -15.41 -3.74 -1.69
N VAL A 84 -15.37 -3.75 -0.36
CA VAL A 84 -16.41 -3.14 0.48
C VAL A 84 -16.51 -1.64 0.21
N LEU A 85 -15.38 -0.94 0.17
CA LEU A 85 -15.33 0.50 -0.12
C LEU A 85 -15.75 0.80 -1.56
N GLY A 86 -15.40 -0.05 -2.51
CA GLY A 86 -15.83 0.04 -3.91
C GLY A 86 -17.34 -0.09 -4.05
N LEU A 87 -17.97 -1.01 -3.32
CA LEU A 87 -19.42 -1.14 -3.27
C LEU A 87 -20.08 0.10 -2.66
N VAL A 88 -19.54 0.62 -1.54
CA VAL A 88 -20.03 1.87 -0.94
C VAL A 88 -19.93 3.03 -1.93
N MET A 89 -18.82 3.14 -2.66
CA MET A 89 -18.67 4.14 -3.72
C MET A 89 -19.70 3.97 -4.83
N ALA A 90 -19.92 2.75 -5.32
CA ALA A 90 -20.90 2.47 -6.37
C ALA A 90 -22.33 2.84 -5.95
N VAL A 91 -22.71 2.52 -4.70
CA VAL A 91 -24.02 2.85 -4.12
C VAL A 91 -24.26 4.36 -4.02
N VAL A 92 -23.21 5.18 -3.89
CA VAL A 92 -23.35 6.65 -3.85
C VAL A 92 -23.26 7.25 -5.26
N ILE A 93 -22.27 6.85 -6.06
CA ILE A 93 -22.00 7.46 -7.36
C ILE A 93 -23.12 7.14 -8.36
N VAL A 94 -23.59 5.89 -8.43
CA VAL A 94 -24.56 5.47 -9.45
C VAL A 94 -25.90 6.22 -9.32
N PRO A 95 -26.55 6.31 -8.14
CA PRO A 95 -27.79 7.05 -8.00
C PRO A 95 -27.62 8.54 -8.27
N VAL A 96 -26.50 9.15 -7.83
CA VAL A 96 -26.25 10.57 -8.11
C VAL A 96 -26.12 10.78 -9.62
N MET A 97 -25.39 9.92 -10.34
CA MET A 97 -25.31 9.99 -11.80
C MET A 97 -26.68 9.83 -12.48
N MET A 98 -27.53 8.93 -11.98
CA MET A 98 -28.89 8.71 -12.51
C MET A 98 -29.84 9.90 -12.24
N ILE A 99 -29.81 10.47 -11.04
CA ILE A 99 -30.64 11.63 -10.70
C ILE A 99 -30.29 12.81 -11.61
N PHE A 100 -29.00 13.05 -11.82
CA PHE A 100 -28.56 14.15 -12.67
C PHE A 100 -28.86 13.91 -14.15
N SER A 101 -28.73 12.68 -14.67
CA SER A 101 -29.08 12.40 -16.06
C SER A 101 -30.58 12.58 -16.34
N LEU A 102 -31.44 12.34 -15.34
CA LEU A 102 -32.88 12.54 -15.42
C LEU A 102 -33.32 14.00 -15.17
N ALA A 103 -32.53 14.78 -14.43
CA ALA A 103 -32.85 16.15 -14.03
C ALA A 103 -32.45 17.21 -15.08
N LEU A 104 -31.67 16.86 -16.09
CA LEU A 104 -31.24 17.80 -17.13
C LEU A 104 -32.34 18.00 -18.20
N PRO A 105 -32.83 19.24 -18.43
CA PRO A 105 -33.72 19.53 -19.56
C PRO A 105 -32.98 19.25 -20.86
N GLY A 106 -33.69 18.77 -21.88
CA GLY A 106 -33.15 18.18 -23.11
C GLY A 106 -31.89 18.83 -23.71
N HIS A 107 -31.11 18.00 -24.42
CA HIS A 107 -29.74 18.19 -24.94
C HIS A 107 -29.34 19.53 -25.59
N ASN A 108 -30.24 20.50 -25.76
CA ASN A 108 -30.04 21.74 -26.52
C ASN A 108 -30.19 23.05 -25.71
N SER A 109 -30.30 23.01 -24.38
CA SER A 109 -30.40 24.23 -23.57
C SER A 109 -29.04 24.66 -22.99
N GLN A 110 -28.71 25.95 -23.02
CA GLN A 110 -27.47 26.48 -22.42
C GLN A 110 -27.38 26.19 -20.91
N ALA A 111 -28.52 26.01 -20.24
CA ALA A 111 -28.65 25.59 -18.85
C ALA A 111 -28.14 24.16 -18.60
N SER A 112 -28.23 23.25 -19.59
CA SER A 112 -27.72 21.87 -19.46
C SER A 112 -26.20 21.84 -19.38
N GLY A 113 -25.52 22.75 -20.10
CA GLY A 113 -24.07 22.90 -20.07
C GLY A 113 -23.54 23.36 -18.70
N CYS A 114 -24.17 24.38 -18.10
CA CYS A 114 -23.76 24.86 -16.77
C CYS A 114 -23.97 23.80 -15.70
N ALA A 115 -25.12 23.12 -15.71
CA ALA A 115 -25.42 22.04 -14.76
C ALA A 115 -24.43 20.86 -14.89
N ALA A 116 -24.02 20.51 -16.11
CA ALA A 116 -23.02 19.48 -16.36
C ALA A 116 -21.63 19.83 -15.77
N VAL A 117 -21.19 21.09 -15.89
CA VAL A 117 -19.91 21.55 -15.31
C VAL A 117 -19.94 21.49 -13.77
N PHE A 118 -21.02 21.94 -13.13
CA PHE A 118 -21.17 21.83 -11.68
C PHE A 118 -21.19 20.39 -11.21
N MET A 119 -21.89 19.51 -11.91
CA MET A 119 -21.94 18.08 -11.62
C MET A 119 -20.54 17.44 -11.76
N PHE A 120 -19.83 17.74 -12.84
CA PHE A 120 -18.47 17.25 -13.04
C PHE A 120 -17.55 17.71 -11.91
N GLY A 121 -17.60 19.00 -11.55
CA GLY A 121 -16.85 19.54 -10.43
C GLY A 121 -17.17 18.84 -9.11
N PHE A 122 -18.45 18.64 -8.80
CA PHE A 122 -18.89 17.90 -7.61
C PHE A 122 -18.37 16.45 -7.61
N MET A 123 -18.49 15.74 -8.72
CA MET A 123 -18.02 14.36 -8.86
C MET A 123 -16.51 14.24 -8.68
N VAL A 124 -15.73 15.17 -9.25
CA VAL A 124 -14.29 15.21 -9.07
C VAL A 124 -13.94 15.43 -7.59
N VAL A 125 -14.55 16.41 -6.93
CA VAL A 125 -14.30 16.69 -5.50
C VAL A 125 -14.71 15.50 -4.63
N PHE A 126 -15.88 14.91 -4.89
CA PHE A 126 -16.37 13.74 -4.17
C PHE A 126 -15.43 12.53 -4.35
N TYR A 127 -15.00 12.26 -5.58
CA TYR A 127 -14.07 11.17 -5.89
C TYR A 127 -12.72 11.37 -5.20
N LEU A 128 -12.17 12.59 -5.22
CA LEU A 128 -10.94 12.93 -4.50
C LEU A 128 -11.09 12.75 -2.99
N ALA A 129 -12.22 13.18 -2.41
CA ALA A 129 -12.51 12.97 -0.99
C ALA A 129 -12.57 11.47 -0.63
N MET A 130 -13.17 10.65 -1.50
CA MET A 130 -13.22 9.19 -1.32
C MET A 130 -11.83 8.55 -1.43
N ILE A 131 -10.97 8.97 -2.36
CA ILE A 131 -9.58 8.50 -2.43
C ILE A 131 -8.86 8.77 -1.11
N VAL A 132 -8.98 9.99 -0.59
CA VAL A 132 -8.37 10.38 0.69
C VAL A 132 -8.92 9.54 1.85
N ALA A 133 -10.23 9.30 1.89
CA ALA A 133 -10.85 8.45 2.89
C ALA A 133 -10.35 6.99 2.82
N ILE A 134 -10.25 6.43 1.61
CA ILE A 134 -9.70 5.09 1.37
C ILE A 134 -8.26 5.01 1.85
N MET A 135 -7.43 6.02 1.57
CA MET A 135 -6.05 6.06 2.07
C MET A 135 -5.98 6.03 3.60
N PHE A 136 -6.79 6.85 4.27
CA PHE A 136 -6.82 6.87 5.75
C PHE A 136 -7.28 5.56 6.37
N LEU A 137 -8.11 4.78 5.67
CA LEU A 137 -8.57 3.48 6.14
C LEU A 137 -7.58 2.36 5.80
N LEU A 138 -7.10 2.29 4.55
CA LEU A 138 -6.27 1.18 4.08
C LEU A 138 -4.87 1.21 4.65
N THR A 139 -4.27 2.38 4.89
CA THR A 139 -2.91 2.47 5.46
C THR A 139 -2.80 1.76 6.83
N PRO A 140 -3.60 2.12 7.86
CA PRO A 140 -3.52 1.44 9.15
C PRO A 140 -3.94 -0.03 9.09
N LEU A 141 -4.94 -0.39 8.26
CA LEU A 141 -5.37 -1.78 8.08
C LEU A 141 -4.25 -2.65 7.51
N THR A 142 -3.62 -2.19 6.43
CA THR A 142 -2.54 -2.90 5.74
C THR A 142 -1.31 -3.00 6.64
N LEU A 143 -1.00 -1.95 7.40
CA LEU A 143 0.08 -1.95 8.37
C LEU A 143 -0.17 -2.98 9.49
N ARG A 144 -1.39 -3.02 10.05
CA ARG A 144 -1.76 -4.04 11.04
C ARG A 144 -1.61 -5.43 10.45
N ALA A 145 -2.17 -5.69 9.28
CA ALA A 145 -2.09 -6.99 8.60
C ALA A 145 -0.65 -7.43 8.34
N THR A 146 0.22 -6.47 8.01
CA THR A 146 1.65 -6.72 7.81
C THR A 146 2.32 -7.22 9.09
N ILE A 147 1.99 -6.62 10.25
CA ILE A 147 2.66 -6.91 11.53
C ILE A 147 2.02 -8.11 12.26
N THR A 148 0.68 -8.19 12.28
CA THR A 148 -0.05 -9.27 12.96
C THR A 148 -0.09 -10.57 12.16
N GLN A 149 0.06 -10.50 10.83
CA GLN A 149 -0.03 -11.66 9.93
C GLN A 149 -1.32 -12.47 10.15
N ASP A 150 -2.41 -11.76 10.42
CA ASP A 150 -3.73 -12.33 10.70
C ASP A 150 -4.82 -11.45 10.10
N PHE A 151 -5.77 -12.07 9.39
CA PHE A 151 -6.84 -11.35 8.70
C PHE A 151 -7.81 -10.68 9.67
N GLY A 152 -8.39 -11.43 10.62
CA GLY A 152 -9.46 -10.94 11.49
C GLY A 152 -8.96 -9.88 12.47
N GLN A 153 -7.80 -10.12 13.07
CA GLN A 153 -7.16 -9.16 13.96
C GLN A 153 -6.78 -7.87 13.25
N SER A 154 -6.64 -7.84 11.92
CA SER A 154 -6.31 -6.59 11.22
C SER A 154 -7.41 -5.53 11.31
N PHE A 155 -8.68 -5.94 11.41
CA PHE A 155 -9.85 -5.05 11.44
C PHE A 155 -10.16 -4.53 12.85
N ASN A 156 -9.25 -3.73 13.41
CA ASN A 156 -9.45 -3.06 14.70
C ASN A 156 -9.74 -1.56 14.49
N PHE A 157 -11.02 -1.18 14.56
CA PHE A 157 -11.46 0.21 14.34
C PHE A 157 -10.97 1.19 15.42
N ALA A 158 -10.76 0.73 16.65
CA ALA A 158 -10.20 1.58 17.71
C ALA A 158 -8.77 1.98 17.36
N PHE A 159 -7.95 1.01 16.91
CA PHE A 159 -6.61 1.25 16.41
C PHE A 159 -6.62 2.18 15.20
N ILE A 160 -7.47 1.91 14.18
CA ILE A 160 -7.56 2.72 12.97
C ILE A 160 -7.86 4.18 13.31
N LYS A 161 -8.88 4.42 14.15
CA LYS A 161 -9.24 5.76 14.60
C LYS A 161 -8.07 6.45 15.27
N ARG A 162 -7.43 5.79 16.25
CA ARG A 162 -6.29 6.33 16.98
C ARG A 162 -5.09 6.62 16.07
N PHE A 163 -4.78 5.70 15.15
CA PHE A 163 -3.70 5.84 14.19
C PHE A 163 -3.93 7.04 13.28
N VAL A 164 -5.12 7.17 12.69
CA VAL A 164 -5.46 8.30 11.83
C VAL A 164 -5.42 9.63 12.60
N THR A 165 -5.98 9.69 13.82
CA THR A 165 -5.93 10.91 14.64
C THR A 165 -4.50 11.38 14.89
N LEU A 166 -3.58 10.45 15.16
CA LEU A 166 -2.19 10.78 15.44
C LEU A 166 -1.32 11.00 14.19
N MET A 167 -1.71 10.48 13.01
CA MET A 167 -0.83 10.35 11.85
C MET A 167 -1.40 10.92 10.54
N TRP A 168 -2.57 11.56 10.54
CA TRP A 168 -3.24 11.97 9.28
C TRP A 168 -2.36 12.82 8.35
N LYS A 169 -1.57 13.75 8.89
CA LYS A 169 -0.66 14.59 8.09
C LYS A 169 0.39 13.73 7.38
N GLU A 170 0.97 12.79 8.11
CA GLU A 170 2.04 11.94 7.61
C GLU A 170 1.52 10.87 6.64
N ILE A 171 0.30 10.35 6.86
CA ILE A 171 -0.38 9.47 5.90
C ILE A 171 -0.58 10.21 4.58
N LEU A 172 -1.07 11.45 4.63
CA LEU A 172 -1.29 12.26 3.43
C LEU A 172 0.02 12.59 2.71
N LEU A 173 1.03 13.07 3.43
CA LEU A 173 2.33 13.44 2.86
C LEU A 173 3.08 12.23 2.30
N SER A 174 3.06 11.08 2.99
CA SER A 174 3.69 9.86 2.49
C SER A 174 2.97 9.28 1.28
N SER A 175 1.64 9.36 1.25
CA SER A 175 0.85 8.96 0.08
C SER A 175 1.13 9.86 -1.13
N LEU A 176 1.21 11.18 -0.95
CA LEU A 176 1.53 12.11 -2.02
C LEU A 176 2.96 11.92 -2.52
N PHE A 177 3.92 11.74 -1.61
CA PHE A 177 5.29 11.43 -1.98
C PHE A 177 5.37 10.12 -2.76
N GLN A 178 4.68 9.06 -2.31
CA GLN A 178 4.65 7.77 -2.99
C GLN A 178 4.03 7.89 -4.39
N LEU A 179 3.00 8.72 -4.57
CA LEU A 179 2.39 8.97 -5.88
C LEU A 179 3.43 9.55 -6.85
N VAL A 180 4.10 10.62 -6.43
CA VAL A 180 5.12 11.30 -7.26
C VAL A 180 6.33 10.40 -7.50
N ALA A 181 6.87 9.78 -6.45
CA ALA A 181 8.01 8.88 -6.56
C ALA A 181 7.70 7.65 -7.44
N GLY A 182 6.51 7.08 -7.30
CA GLY A 182 6.04 5.97 -8.13
C GLY A 182 5.94 6.36 -9.60
N MET A 183 5.37 7.52 -9.91
CA MET A 183 5.32 8.05 -11.28
C MET A 183 6.73 8.23 -11.86
N VAL A 184 7.64 8.85 -11.11
CA VAL A 184 9.02 9.08 -11.56
C VAL A 184 9.75 7.76 -11.82
N LEU A 185 9.67 6.80 -10.89
CA LEU A 185 10.32 5.49 -11.04
C LEU A 185 9.78 4.72 -12.25
N VAL A 186 8.46 4.71 -12.46
CA VAL A 186 7.84 4.05 -13.61
C VAL A 186 8.23 4.75 -14.92
N CYS A 187 8.25 6.08 -14.96
CA CYS A 187 8.72 6.84 -16.13
C CYS A 187 10.19 6.54 -16.46
N ILE A 188 11.07 6.49 -15.46
CA ILE A 188 12.47 6.10 -15.65
C ILE A 188 12.55 4.66 -16.16
N GLY A 189 11.76 3.75 -15.58
CA GLY A 189 11.68 2.36 -16.04
C GLY A 189 11.20 2.25 -17.49
N ALA A 190 10.26 3.10 -17.92
CA ALA A 190 9.76 3.11 -19.29
C ALA A 190 10.85 3.47 -20.31
N LEU A 191 11.83 4.31 -19.93
CA LEU A 191 12.98 4.65 -20.78
C LEU A 191 13.87 3.42 -21.07
N ALA A 192 13.86 2.40 -20.21
CA ALA A 192 14.55 1.13 -20.43
C ALA A 192 13.67 0.17 -21.26
N LEU A 193 13.46 0.53 -22.53
CA LEU A 193 12.76 -0.28 -23.55
C LEU A 193 11.31 -0.67 -23.18
N CYS A 194 10.60 0.16 -22.41
CA CYS A 194 9.26 -0.11 -21.86
C CYS A 194 9.17 -1.30 -20.89
N VAL A 195 10.03 -2.31 -21.00
CA VAL A 195 10.06 -3.47 -20.09
C VAL A 195 10.55 -3.07 -18.70
N GLY A 196 11.44 -2.07 -18.61
CA GLY A 196 11.94 -1.58 -17.33
C GLY A 196 10.86 -1.03 -16.39
N MET A 197 9.67 -0.66 -16.90
CA MET A 197 8.55 -0.22 -16.06
C MET A 197 8.08 -1.30 -15.08
N TYR A 198 8.15 -2.58 -15.48
CA TYR A 198 7.78 -3.71 -14.63
C TYR A 198 8.80 -3.90 -13.51
N PHE A 199 10.09 -3.78 -13.84
CA PHE A 199 11.17 -3.86 -12.85
C PHE A 199 11.15 -2.66 -11.88
N ALA A 200 10.70 -1.48 -12.32
CA ALA A 200 10.54 -0.30 -11.47
C ALA A 200 9.47 -0.46 -10.37
N ILE A 201 8.57 -1.45 -10.48
CA ILE A 201 7.59 -1.76 -9.42
C ILE A 201 8.31 -2.21 -8.13
N VAL A 202 9.44 -2.92 -8.24
CA VAL A 202 10.17 -3.44 -7.08
C VAL A 202 10.67 -2.32 -6.16
N PRO A 203 11.47 -1.34 -6.64
CA PRO A 203 11.87 -0.20 -5.81
C PRO A 203 10.67 0.68 -5.39
N ALA A 204 9.60 0.77 -6.20
CA ALA A 204 8.40 1.50 -5.82
C ALA A 204 7.69 0.86 -4.61
N TYR A 205 7.59 -0.48 -4.58
CA TYR A 205 7.06 -1.22 -3.43
C TYR A 205 8.00 -1.16 -2.22
N PHE A 206 9.32 -1.21 -2.43
CA PHE A 206 10.27 -1.01 -1.34
C PHE A 206 10.03 0.36 -0.68
N CYS A 207 9.95 1.43 -1.48
CA CYS A 207 9.65 2.77 -0.98
C CYS A 207 8.35 2.82 -0.19
N TRP A 208 7.30 2.19 -0.71
CA TRP A 208 6.00 2.13 -0.05
C TRP A 208 6.07 1.43 1.33
N ILE A 209 6.65 0.24 1.42
CA ILE A 209 6.78 -0.49 2.69
C ILE A 209 7.73 0.22 3.66
N HIS A 210 8.81 0.82 3.15
CA HIS A 210 9.74 1.63 3.95
C HIS A 210 9.02 2.80 4.62
N LEU A 211 8.18 3.53 3.87
CA LEU A 211 7.36 4.62 4.42
C LEU A 211 6.34 4.11 5.45
N HIS A 212 5.73 2.95 5.23
CA HIS A 212 4.83 2.33 6.21
C HIS A 212 5.55 1.99 7.52
N LYS A 213 6.78 1.48 7.44
CA LYS A 213 7.61 1.24 8.62
C LYS A 213 7.95 2.53 9.35
N GLN A 214 8.31 3.60 8.62
CA GLN A 214 8.57 4.91 9.21
C GLN A 214 7.31 5.51 9.87
N LEU A 215 6.14 5.39 9.23
CA LEU A 215 4.86 5.81 9.79
C LEU A 215 4.60 5.10 11.12
N TYR A 216 4.82 3.79 11.18
CA TYR A 216 4.63 3.04 12.42
C TYR A 216 5.57 3.48 13.53
N ARG A 217 6.85 3.68 13.25
CA ARG A 217 7.81 4.17 14.25
C ARG A 217 7.40 5.53 14.81
N LEU A 218 6.97 6.43 13.93
CA LEU A 218 6.52 7.77 14.33
C LEU A 218 5.19 7.71 15.11
N TYR A 219 4.31 6.78 14.77
CA TYR A 219 3.10 6.50 15.54
C TYR A 219 3.44 6.06 16.97
N LEU A 220 4.39 5.13 17.14
CA LEU A 220 4.85 4.71 18.47
C LEU A 220 5.50 5.86 19.24
N SER A 221 6.33 6.68 18.60
CA SER A 221 6.96 7.83 19.27
C SER A 221 5.95 8.92 19.68
N ARG A 222 4.74 8.91 19.12
CA ARG A 222 3.61 9.78 19.49
C ARG A 222 2.70 9.18 20.57
N GLY A 223 3.11 8.07 21.20
CA GLY A 223 2.29 7.38 22.21
C GLY A 223 1.20 6.49 21.61
N GLY A 224 1.38 6.05 20.36
CA GLY A 224 0.57 5.00 19.75
C GLY A 224 0.74 3.64 20.43
N GLU A 225 -0.24 2.76 20.30
CA GLU A 225 -0.20 1.43 20.91
C GLU A 225 0.59 0.43 20.04
N PRO A 226 1.52 -0.36 20.60
CA PRO A 226 2.26 -1.33 19.83
C PRO A 226 1.34 -2.43 19.30
N ILE A 227 1.47 -2.73 18.02
CA ILE A 227 0.86 -3.90 17.39
C ILE A 227 1.67 -5.14 17.78
N SER A 228 0.98 -6.20 18.20
CA SER A 228 1.61 -7.49 18.51
C SER A 228 2.29 -8.05 17.26
N LEU A 229 3.61 -8.23 17.36
CA LEU A 229 4.41 -8.77 16.26
C LEU A 229 4.15 -10.27 16.11
N SER A 230 3.82 -10.70 14.89
CA SER A 230 3.61 -12.12 14.62
C SER A 230 4.91 -12.93 14.68
N PRO A 231 4.93 -14.11 15.33
CA PRO A 231 6.06 -15.04 15.26
C PRO A 231 6.41 -15.45 13.82
N LYS A 232 5.42 -15.46 12.92
CA LYS A 232 5.59 -15.82 11.50
C LYS A 232 6.53 -14.90 10.73
N LEU A 233 6.77 -13.69 11.24
CA LEU A 233 7.67 -12.73 10.60
C LEU A 233 9.14 -13.05 10.83
N ARG A 234 9.49 -13.64 11.98
CA ARG A 234 10.88 -13.78 12.43
C ARG A 234 11.45 -15.20 12.32
N ASP A 235 10.69 -16.15 11.76
CA ASP A 235 11.11 -17.56 11.63
C ASP A 235 11.65 -18.14 12.96
N TYR A 236 11.14 -17.69 14.12
CA TYR A 236 11.56 -18.23 15.41
C TYR A 236 11.11 -19.70 15.54
N PRO A 237 11.92 -20.59 16.14
CA PRO A 237 11.48 -21.94 16.44
C PRO A 237 10.21 -21.91 17.32
N ALA A 238 9.31 -22.87 17.12
CA ALA A 238 8.09 -22.98 17.91
C ALA A 238 8.42 -23.00 19.42
N PRO A 239 7.63 -22.32 20.27
CA PRO A 239 7.86 -22.38 21.72
C PRO A 239 7.86 -23.84 22.17
N ALA A 240 8.86 -24.22 22.97
CA ALA A 240 8.96 -25.56 23.51
C ALA A 240 7.63 -25.92 24.21
N PRO A 241 7.09 -27.14 24.01
CA PRO A 241 5.91 -27.57 24.75
C PRO A 241 6.20 -27.40 26.24
N ALA A 242 5.26 -26.77 26.95
CA ALA A 242 5.36 -26.62 28.40
C ALA A 242 5.57 -28.02 29.00
N ALA A 243 6.70 -28.19 29.68
CA ALA A 243 7.03 -29.41 30.41
C ALA A 243 6.11 -29.57 31.64
#